data_AF-A0A3N5HT33-F1
#
_entry.id   AF-A0A3N5HT33-F1
#
_cell.length_a   1.000
_cell.length_b   1.000
_cell.length_c   1.000
_cell.angle_alpha   90.00
_cell.angle_beta   90.00
_cell.angle_gamma   90.00
#
_symmetry.space_group_name_H-M   'P 1'
#
loop_
_entity.id
_entity.type
_entity.pdbx_description
1 polymer ?
#
loop_
_entity_poly.entity_id
_entity_poly.type
_entity_poly.pdbx_seq_one_letter_code
_entity_poly.pdbx_strand_id
1 'polypeptide(L)'
;SNLLLLLLVLFENIQVGNNRSETRSAFAFSPLRSPYLLAGVSAALSIHLLGMNLPVLREVLKTEPVSLATWAALLPLALTVLVAMEIHKWTWAKRYPPR
;
A
#
# COMPACT_ATOMS: atom_id res chain seq x y z
N SER A 1 -8.06 -5.47 -18.86
CA SER A 1 -7.73 -4.42 -17.87
C SER A 1 -7.71 -4.94 -16.44
N ASN A 2 -6.54 -4.88 -15.82
CA ASN A 2 -6.20 -5.37 -14.47
C ASN A 2 -6.10 -4.23 -13.42
N LEU A 3 -6.81 -3.12 -13.64
CA LEU A 3 -6.70 -1.90 -12.83
C LEU A 3 -7.10 -2.11 -11.36
N LEU A 4 -8.16 -2.90 -11.12
CA LEU A 4 -8.64 -3.22 -9.77
C LEU A 4 -7.61 -4.02 -8.98
N LEU A 5 -6.94 -4.97 -9.63
CA LEU A 5 -5.88 -5.76 -8.99
C LEU A 5 -4.68 -4.88 -8.63
N LEU A 6 -4.28 -3.98 -9.54
CA LEU A 6 -3.20 -3.03 -9.27
C LEU A 6 -3.57 -2.08 -8.11
N LEU A 7 -4.79 -1.54 -8.10
CA LEU A 7 -5.26 -0.70 -7.01
C LEU A 7 -5.30 -1.45 -5.67
N LEU A 8 -5.77 -2.71 -5.66
CA LEU A 8 -5.77 -3.55 -4.48
C LEU A 8 -4.35 -3.75 -3.94
N VAL A 9 -3.39 -4.11 -4.80
CA VAL A 9 -1.99 -4.29 -4.38
C VAL A 9 -1.42 -2.99 -3.82
N LEU A 10 -1.71 -1.84 -4.44
CA LEU A 10 -1.30 -0.54 -3.93
C LEU A 10 -1.90 -0.24 -2.55
N PHE A 11 -3.19 -0.51 -2.35
CA PHE A 11 -3.85 -0.36 -1.05
C PHE A 11 -3.20 -1.22 0.02
N GLU A 12 -2.96 -2.51 -0.24
CA GLU A 12 -2.33 -3.42 0.73
C GLU A 12 -0.93 -2.95 1.11
N ASN A 13 -0.11 -2.57 0.15
CA ASN A 13 1.25 -2.08 0.41
C ASN A 13 1.25 -0.80 1.28
N ILE A 14 0.26 0.07 1.13
CA ILE A 14 0.10 1.29 1.94
C ILE A 14 -0.47 0.96 3.33
N GLN A 15 -1.49 0.11 3.40
CA GLN A 15 -2.15 -0.29 4.65
C GLN A 15 -1.22 -1.06 5.59
N VAL A 16 -0.27 -1.81 5.05
CA VAL A 16 0.79 -2.47 5.83
C VAL A 16 1.55 -1.46 6.71
N GLY A 17 1.74 -0.22 6.25
CA GLY A 17 2.28 0.87 7.07
C GLY A 17 1.31 1.36 8.16
N ASN A 18 0.02 1.46 7.85
CA ASN A 18 -1.02 1.85 8.81
C ASN A 18 -1.19 0.85 9.95
N ASN A 19 -1.16 -0.45 9.65
CA ASN A 19 -1.35 -1.54 10.61
C ASN A 19 -0.18 -1.71 11.57
N ARG A 20 0.95 -1.03 11.33
CA ARG A 20 2.11 -1.07 12.22
C ARG A 20 1.84 -0.47 13.60
N SER A 21 0.94 0.50 13.68
CA SER A 21 0.56 1.10 14.95
C SER A 21 -0.87 1.58 14.92
N GLU A 22 -1.67 1.02 15.82
CA GLU A 22 -3.08 1.36 16.01
C GLU A 22 -3.25 2.76 16.64
N THR A 23 -2.25 3.24 17.38
CA THR A 23 -2.35 4.47 18.19
C THR A 23 -1.39 5.58 17.79
N ARG A 24 -0.30 5.26 17.07
CA ARG A 24 0.68 6.26 16.62
C ARG A 24 0.62 6.46 15.11
N SER A 25 0.87 7.69 14.69
CA SER A 25 0.91 8.07 13.27
C SER A 25 1.92 7.20 12.50
N ALA A 26 1.54 6.78 11.30
CA ALA A 26 2.42 6.08 10.37
C ALA A 26 3.63 6.95 9.97
N PHE A 27 3.47 8.29 9.95
CA PHE A 27 4.55 9.23 9.67
C PHE A 27 5.54 9.39 10.84
N ALA A 28 5.15 9.06 12.07
CA ALA A 28 6.03 9.12 13.23
C ALA A 28 7.08 7.99 13.25
N PHE A 29 6.90 6.97 12.40
CA PHE A 29 7.85 5.88 12.27
C PHE A 29 8.47 5.88 10.88
N SER A 30 9.81 5.87 10.83
CA SER A 30 10.48 5.61 9.56
C SER A 30 10.05 4.25 9.01
N PRO A 31 9.63 4.16 7.73
CA PRO A 31 9.35 2.90 7.05
C PRO A 31 10.54 1.94 7.11
N LEU A 32 11.75 2.50 7.18
CA LEU A 32 13.04 1.78 7.20
C LEU A 32 13.37 1.13 8.54
N ARG A 33 12.61 1.41 9.61
CA ARG A 33 12.92 0.90 10.95
C ARG A 33 12.55 -0.57 11.16
N SER A 34 11.81 -1.17 10.23
CA SER A 34 11.47 -2.60 10.24
C SER A 34 11.90 -3.24 8.91
N PRO A 35 13.05 -3.93 8.87
CA PRO A 35 13.58 -4.52 7.64
C PRO A 35 12.65 -5.59 7.06
N TYR A 36 11.91 -6.31 7.90
CA TYR A 36 10.93 -7.31 7.45
C TYR A 36 9.74 -6.70 6.70
N LEU A 37 9.27 -5.54 7.17
CA LEU A 37 8.18 -4.80 6.52
C LEU A 37 8.62 -4.27 5.15
N LEU A 38 9.80 -3.67 5.09
CA LEU A 38 10.36 -3.19 3.83
C LEU A 38 10.56 -4.34 2.86
N ALA A 39 11.12 -5.46 3.32
CA ALA A 39 11.29 -6.66 2.51
C ALA A 39 9.96 -7.22 1.99
N GLY A 40 8.92 -7.27 2.83
CA GLY A 40 7.58 -7.72 2.44
C GLY A 40 6.92 -6.83 1.37
N VAL A 41 6.95 -5.51 1.57
CA VAL A 41 6.44 -4.51 0.61
C VAL A 41 7.21 -4.58 -0.70
N SER A 42 8.54 -4.63 -0.64
CA SER A 42 9.39 -4.77 -1.83
C SER A 42 9.12 -6.08 -2.56
N ALA A 43 9.04 -7.21 -1.86
CA ALA A 43 8.74 -8.50 -2.46
C ALA A 43 7.35 -8.54 -3.10
N ALA A 44 6.32 -8.00 -2.43
CA ALA A 44 4.97 -7.93 -2.98
C ALA A 44 4.91 -7.06 -4.25
N LEU A 45 5.58 -5.90 -4.24
CA LEU A 45 5.67 -5.04 -5.41
C LEU A 45 6.44 -5.71 -6.56
N SER A 46 7.54 -6.40 -6.26
CA SER A 46 8.29 -7.17 -7.25
C SER A 46 7.46 -8.30 -7.85
N ILE A 47 6.72 -9.06 -7.03
CA ILE A 47 5.83 -10.13 -7.51
C ILE A 47 4.75 -9.54 -8.42
N HIS A 48 4.17 -8.39 -8.05
CA HIS A 48 3.17 -7.73 -8.89
C HIS A 48 3.76 -7.27 -10.23
N LEU A 49 4.95 -6.65 -10.20
CA LEU A 49 5.66 -6.23 -11.42
C LEU A 49 6.01 -7.43 -12.30
N LEU A 50 6.48 -8.53 -11.72
CA LEU A 50 6.77 -9.77 -12.43
C LEU A 50 5.48 -10.40 -12.98
N GLY A 51 4.37 -10.37 -12.25
CA GLY A 51 3.07 -10.86 -12.70
C GLY A 51 2.57 -10.14 -13.94
N MET A 52 2.81 -8.83 -14.03
CA MET A 52 2.49 -8.05 -15.23
C MET A 52 3.53 -8.18 -16.34
N ASN A 53 4.70 -8.77 -16.12
CA ASN A 53 5.78 -8.83 -17.13
C ASN A 53 6.08 -10.24 -17.66
N LEU A 54 5.88 -11.27 -16.85
CA LEU A 54 6.14 -12.66 -17.21
C LEU A 54 4.91 -13.26 -17.92
N PRO A 55 5.06 -13.81 -19.14
CA PRO A 55 3.94 -14.34 -19.92
C PRO A 55 3.14 -15.44 -19.19
N VAL A 56 3.83 -16.32 -18.47
CA VAL A 56 3.20 -17.40 -17.66
C VAL A 56 2.28 -16.82 -16.59
N LEU A 57 2.74 -15.81 -15.84
CA LEU A 57 1.93 -15.20 -14.78
C LEU A 57 0.82 -14.32 -15.38
N ARG A 58 1.07 -13.63 -16.49
CA ARG A 58 0.05 -12.85 -17.20
C ARG A 58 -1.14 -13.70 -17.61
N GLU A 59 -0.89 -14.90 -18.12
CA GLU A 59 -1.93 -15.83 -18.56
C GLU A 59 -2.75 -16.35 -17.37
N VAL A 60 -2.08 -16.74 -16.29
CA VAL A 60 -2.73 -17.25 -15.06
C VAL A 60 -3.53 -16.16 -14.34
N LEU A 61 -2.93 -14.99 -14.13
CA LEU A 61 -3.51 -13.88 -13.37
C LEU A 61 -4.38 -12.96 -14.23
N LYS A 62 -4.41 -13.20 -15.55
CA LYS A 62 -5.08 -12.35 -16.56
C LYS A 62 -4.67 -10.88 -16.43
N THR A 63 -3.37 -10.65 -16.27
CA THR A 63 -2.77 -9.32 -16.07
C THR A 63 -2.02 -8.83 -17.29
N GLU A 64 -1.95 -7.51 -17.43
CA GLU A 64 -1.24 -6.84 -18.52
C GLU A 64 -0.32 -5.74 -17.96
N PRO A 65 0.75 -5.36 -18.67
CA PRO A 65 1.53 -4.18 -18.34
C PRO A 65 0.65 -2.94 -18.30
N VAL A 66 0.77 -2.18 -17.22
CA VAL A 66 0.01 -0.96 -17.01
C VAL A 66 0.86 0.26 -17.32
N SER A 67 0.31 1.22 -18.06
CA SER A 67 1.00 2.47 -18.42
C SER A 67 1.36 3.31 -17.18
N LEU A 68 2.43 4.11 -17.26
CA LEU A 68 2.81 5.04 -16.19
C LEU A 68 1.69 6.05 -15.84
N ALA A 69 0.89 6.47 -16.83
CA ALA A 69 -0.24 7.37 -16.59
C ALA A 69 -1.29 6.73 -15.67
N THR A 70 -1.56 5.44 -15.86
CA THR A 70 -2.46 4.69 -14.99
C THR A 70 -1.89 4.53 -13.58
N TRP A 71 -0.59 4.25 -13.45
CA TRP A 71 0.08 4.24 -12.15
C TRP A 71 -0.07 5.59 -11.42
N ALA A 72 0.15 6.69 -12.13
CA ALA A 72 -0.01 8.04 -11.60
C ALA A 72 -1.45 8.37 -11.21
N ALA A 73 -2.46 7.77 -11.86
CA ALA A 73 -3.86 7.91 -11.47
C ALA A 73 -4.25 7.06 -10.25
N LEU A 74 -3.70 5.85 -10.13
CA LEU A 74 -4.05 4.92 -9.05
C LEU A 74 -3.30 5.19 -7.75
N LEU A 75 -2.09 5.73 -7.80
CA LEU A 75 -1.31 6.06 -6.59
C LEU A 75 -2.02 7.07 -5.67
N PRO A 76 -2.54 8.21 -6.16
CA PRO A 76 -3.33 9.14 -5.34
C PRO A 76 -4.57 8.48 -4.74
N LEU A 77 -5.24 7.62 -5.50
CA LEU A 77 -6.39 6.87 -5.02
C LEU A 77 -6.00 5.92 -3.89
N ALA A 78 -4.87 5.22 -4.03
CA ALA A 78 -4.35 4.32 -3.00
C ALA A 78 -3.95 5.07 -1.71
N LEU A 79 -3.39 6.27 -1.85
CA LEU A 79 -3.00 7.14 -0.73
C LEU A 79 -4.18 7.63 0.10
N THR A 80 -5.41 7.61 -0.42
CA THR A 80 -6.60 8.00 0.35
C THR A 80 -6.77 7.18 1.62
N VAL A 81 -6.37 5.89 1.60
CA VAL A 81 -6.48 4.99 2.75
C VAL A 81 -5.50 5.39 3.87
N LEU A 82 -4.32 5.90 3.51
CA LEU A 82 -3.34 6.46 4.45
C LEU A 82 -3.92 7.69 5.14
N VAL A 83 -4.48 8.61 4.35
CA VAL A 83 -5.10 9.84 4.86
C VAL A 83 -6.26 9.51 5.81
N ALA A 84 -7.14 8.58 5.41
CA ALA A 84 -8.28 8.15 6.22
C ALA A 84 -7.84 7.58 7.59
N MET A 85 -6.82 6.72 7.60
CA MET A 85 -6.29 6.13 8.84
C MET A 85 -5.59 7.14 9.74
N GLU A 86 -4.91 8.13 9.17
CA GLU A 86 -4.26 9.19 9.95
C GLU A 86 -5.29 10.14 10.58
N ILE A 87 -6.36 10.47 9.86
CA ILE A 87 -7.51 11.22 10.43
C ILE A 87 -8.14 10.40 11.57
N HIS A 88 -8.35 9.09 11.37
CA HIS A 88 -8.89 8.22 12.42
C HIS A 88 -8.01 8.20 13.68
N LYS A 89 -6.70 7.98 13.53
CA LYS A 89 -5.76 7.98 14.65
C LYS A 89 -5.69 9.33 15.36
N TRP A 90 -5.71 10.43 14.61
CA TRP A 90 -5.74 11.78 15.19
C TRP A 90 -7.01 12.04 16.01
N THR A 91 -8.18 11.69 15.47
CA THR A 91 -9.45 11.83 16.20
C THR A 91 -9.50 10.95 17.45
N TRP A 92 -8.95 9.73 17.40
CA TRP A 92 -8.84 8.85 18.55
C TRP A 92 -7.93 9.42 19.64
N ALA A 93 -6.72 9.88 19.28
CA ALA A 93 -5.76 10.47 20.21
C ALA A 93 -6.32 11.72 20.91
N LYS A 94 -7.12 12.54 20.19
CA LYS A 94 -7.81 13.69 20.78
C LYS A 94 -8.91 13.29 21.76
N ARG A 95 -9.60 12.17 21.51
CA ARG A 95 -10.71 11.68 22.36
C ARG A 95 -10.20 10.95 23.61
N TYR A 96 -9.06 10.28 23.53
CA TYR A 96 -8.47 9.49 24.61
C TYR A 96 -7.00 9.87 24.86
N PRO A 97 -6.73 11.05 25.45
CA PRO A 97 -5.36 11.42 25.80
C PRO A 97 -4.77 10.45 26.84
N PRO A 98 -3.50 10.01 26.69
CA PRO A 98 -2.84 9.20 27.70
C PRO A 98 -2.80 9.95 29.03
N ARG A 99 -3.15 9.26 30.13
CA ARG A 99 -3.09 9.80 31.49
C ARG A 99 -1.66 9.99 31.96
#